data_AF-A0A8C9DGN0-F1
#
_entry.id   AF-A0A8C9DGN0-F1
#
_cell.length_a   1.000
_cell.length_b   1.000
_cell.length_c   1.000
_cell.angle_alpha   90.00
_cell.angle_beta   90.00
_cell.angle_gamma   90.00
#
_symmetry.space_group_name_H-M   'P 1'
#
loop_
_entity.id
_entity.type
_entity.pdbx_description
1 polymer ?
#
loop_
_entity_poly.entity_id
_entity_poly.type
_entity_poly.pdbx_seq_one_letter_code
_entity_poly.pdbx_strand_id
1 'polypeptide(L)'
;MEAVVNVYQEMMKHADPRIQGYPLMGSPLLMTSILLTYVYFVLSLGPRIMANRKPFQLRGFMIVYNFSLVAFSFYIVYEFLMSGWLSTYTWRCDPVDYSNSPEALRMVRVAWLFLFSKFIELMDTVIFILRKKEEQVTFLHVFHHSVLPWSWWWGIKIAPGGMGSFHAMINSSVHVVMYLYYGLSALGPVAQPYLWWKKHMTAIQLIQFVLVSLHISQYYFMPSCNYQYPVIIHLIWMYGTIFFVLFSNFWYQSYTKGKRLPRVLQQNGAPGIAKVKAN
;
A
#
# COMPACT_ATOMS: atom_id res chain seq x y z
N MET A 1 -2.43 -13.16 -29.94
CA MET A 1 -3.71 -12.87 -29.25
C MET A 1 -4.24 -14.13 -28.57
N GLU A 2 -4.33 -15.26 -29.28
CA GLU A 2 -4.85 -16.53 -28.74
C GLU A 2 -4.17 -17.02 -27.47
N ALA A 3 -2.83 -16.99 -27.39
CA ALA A 3 -2.11 -17.38 -26.17
C ALA A 3 -2.51 -16.54 -24.94
N VAL A 4 -2.72 -15.24 -25.11
CA VAL A 4 -3.14 -14.33 -24.02
C VAL A 4 -4.58 -14.63 -23.60
N VAL A 5 -5.45 -14.89 -24.57
CA VAL A 5 -6.85 -15.28 -24.31
C VAL A 5 -6.91 -16.62 -23.58
N ASN A 6 -6.09 -17.59 -23.97
CA ASN A 6 -6.03 -18.90 -23.33
C ASN A 6 -5.53 -18.81 -21.88
N VAL A 7 -4.48 -18.02 -21.63
CA VAL A 7 -4.00 -17.77 -20.26
C VAL A 7 -5.07 -17.08 -19.42
N TYR A 8 -5.76 -16.08 -19.97
CA TYR A 8 -6.85 -15.41 -19.28
C TYR A 8 -7.99 -16.38 -18.93
N GLN A 9 -8.43 -17.19 -19.89
CA GLN A 9 -9.47 -18.21 -19.68
C GLN A 9 -9.07 -19.20 -18.59
N GLU A 10 -7.81 -19.65 -18.58
CA GLU A 10 -7.31 -20.58 -17.57
C GLU A 10 -7.31 -19.96 -16.17
N MET A 11 -6.80 -18.72 -16.04
CA MET A 11 -6.83 -18.02 -14.76
C MET A 11 -8.25 -17.78 -14.25
N MET A 12 -9.20 -17.50 -15.15
CA MET A 12 -10.59 -17.25 -14.80
C MET A 12 -11.34 -18.50 -14.34
N LYS A 13 -10.86 -19.72 -14.65
CA LYS A 13 -11.43 -20.97 -14.08
C LYS A 13 -11.25 -21.04 -12.56
N HIS A 14 -10.22 -20.40 -12.04
CA HIS A 14 -9.95 -20.32 -10.61
C HIS A 14 -10.58 -19.09 -9.94
N ALA A 15 -11.34 -18.29 -10.69
CA ALA A 15 -11.96 -17.10 -10.14
C ALA A 15 -13.07 -17.44 -9.15
N ASP A 16 -13.07 -16.73 -8.03
CA ASP A 16 -14.11 -16.83 -7.03
C ASP A 16 -15.41 -16.16 -7.54
N PRO A 17 -16.52 -16.91 -7.71
CA PRO A 17 -17.77 -16.36 -8.20
C PRO A 17 -18.39 -15.35 -7.23
N ARG A 18 -18.09 -15.44 -5.92
CA ARG A 18 -18.68 -14.58 -4.87
C ARG A 18 -18.27 -13.12 -5.03
N ILE A 19 -17.16 -12.85 -5.72
CA ILE A 19 -16.65 -11.50 -5.94
C ILE A 19 -16.97 -10.91 -7.31
N GLN A 20 -17.54 -11.69 -8.24
CA GLN A 20 -17.79 -11.25 -9.62
C GLN A 20 -18.67 -10.00 -9.71
N GLY A 21 -19.66 -9.87 -8.83
CA GLY A 21 -20.59 -8.74 -8.81
C GLY A 21 -20.05 -7.46 -8.16
N TYR A 22 -18.85 -7.50 -7.57
CA TYR A 22 -18.29 -6.33 -6.89
C TYR A 22 -17.74 -5.31 -7.91
N PRO A 23 -17.79 -4.00 -7.59
CA PRO A 23 -17.20 -2.98 -8.45
C PRO A 23 -15.73 -3.29 -8.76
N LEU A 24 -15.32 -3.06 -10.02
CA LEU A 24 -13.98 -3.35 -10.55
C LEU A 24 -13.61 -4.85 -10.65
N MET A 25 -14.45 -5.79 -10.25
CA MET A 25 -14.10 -7.23 -10.25
C MET A 25 -14.60 -8.02 -11.47
N GLY A 26 -15.33 -7.38 -12.39
CA GLY A 26 -15.88 -8.04 -13.58
C GLY A 26 -14.80 -8.50 -14.57
N SER A 27 -13.83 -7.63 -14.88
CA SER A 27 -12.70 -7.93 -15.76
C SER A 27 -11.45 -7.15 -15.36
N PRO A 28 -10.23 -7.63 -15.69
CA PRO A 28 -9.00 -6.91 -15.38
C PRO A 28 -8.80 -5.66 -16.26
N LEU A 29 -9.62 -5.47 -17.31
CA LEU A 29 -9.46 -4.38 -18.26
C LEU A 29 -9.65 -3.03 -17.58
N LEU A 30 -10.75 -2.85 -16.84
CA LEU A 30 -11.04 -1.58 -16.19
C LEU A 30 -9.96 -1.19 -15.17
N MET A 31 -9.55 -2.16 -14.36
CA MET A 31 -8.43 -2.00 -13.41
C MET A 31 -7.12 -1.62 -14.13
N THR A 32 -6.82 -2.28 -15.25
CA THR A 32 -5.60 -2.01 -16.03
C THR A 32 -5.64 -0.62 -16.65
N SER A 33 -6.79 -0.22 -17.21
CA SER A 33 -7.00 1.11 -17.77
C SER A 33 -6.83 2.21 -16.73
N ILE A 34 -7.35 2.03 -15.51
CA ILE A 34 -7.17 2.96 -14.40
C ILE A 34 -5.67 3.12 -14.07
N LEU A 35 -4.93 2.01 -13.93
CA LEU A 35 -3.52 2.05 -13.58
C LEU A 35 -2.63 2.62 -14.69
N LEU A 36 -2.89 2.28 -15.94
CA LEU A 36 -2.17 2.87 -17.09
C LEU A 36 -2.42 4.37 -17.19
N THR A 37 -3.67 4.80 -17.00
CA THR A 37 -4.03 6.22 -16.97
C THR A 37 -3.35 6.93 -15.81
N TYR A 38 -3.33 6.31 -14.63
CA TYR A 38 -2.62 6.82 -13.46
C TYR A 38 -1.12 6.99 -13.73
N VAL A 39 -0.43 5.97 -14.26
CA VAL A 39 1.00 6.03 -14.56
C VAL A 39 1.28 7.11 -15.60
N TYR A 40 0.49 7.17 -16.68
CA TYR A 40 0.62 8.20 -17.71
C TYR A 40 0.39 9.61 -17.14
N PHE A 41 -0.63 9.77 -16.31
CA PHE A 41 -0.89 11.03 -15.63
C PHE A 41 0.27 11.45 -14.74
N VAL A 42 0.76 10.52 -13.91
CA VAL A 42 1.78 10.83 -12.91
C VAL A 42 3.13 11.15 -13.52
N LEU A 43 3.54 10.40 -14.54
CA LEU A 43 4.88 10.52 -15.13
C LEU A 43 4.95 11.52 -16.29
N SER A 44 3.80 11.91 -16.89
CA SER A 44 3.80 12.72 -18.09
C SER A 44 2.78 13.86 -18.05
N LEU A 45 1.49 13.55 -18.10
CA LEU A 45 0.46 14.56 -18.34
C LEU A 45 0.33 15.56 -17.17
N GLY A 46 0.27 15.07 -15.94
CA GLY A 46 0.11 15.87 -14.73
C GLY A 46 1.22 16.90 -14.54
N PRO A 47 2.51 16.50 -14.55
CA PRO A 47 3.63 17.46 -14.48
C PRO A 47 3.60 18.50 -15.61
N ARG A 48 3.27 18.09 -16.84
CA ARG A 48 3.14 19.02 -17.99
C ARG A 48 2.03 20.05 -17.79
N ILE A 49 0.87 19.63 -17.29
CA ILE A 49 -0.25 20.54 -16.97
C ILE A 49 0.15 21.54 -15.87
N MET A 50 0.92 21.07 -14.88
CA MET A 50 1.33 21.86 -13.72
C MET A 50 2.59 22.72 -13.95
N ALA A 51 3.31 22.53 -15.06
CA ALA A 51 4.55 23.22 -15.36
C ALA A 51 4.39 24.75 -15.26
N ASN A 52 3.36 25.29 -15.93
CA ASN A 52 3.07 26.73 -15.99
C ASN A 52 1.97 27.18 -15.01
N ARG A 53 1.63 26.35 -14.01
CA ARG A 53 0.62 26.66 -13.00
C ARG A 53 1.25 26.81 -11.62
N LYS A 54 0.61 27.62 -10.77
CA LYS A 54 0.94 27.71 -9.35
C LYS A 54 0.48 26.43 -8.63
N PRO A 55 1.17 25.97 -7.58
CA PRO A 55 0.76 24.80 -6.81
C PRO A 55 -0.60 25.03 -6.15
N PHE A 56 -1.48 24.03 -6.19
CA PHE A 56 -2.81 24.10 -5.59
C PHE A 56 -2.72 24.07 -4.06
N GLN A 57 -3.57 24.87 -3.40
CA GLN A 57 -3.71 24.90 -1.94
C GLN A 57 -4.76 23.88 -1.48
N LEU A 58 -4.37 22.61 -1.40
CA LEU A 58 -5.27 21.48 -1.09
C LEU A 58 -5.35 21.16 0.41
N ARG A 59 -5.10 22.11 1.31
CA ARG A 59 -4.94 21.82 2.75
C ARG A 59 -6.20 21.19 3.36
N GLY A 60 -7.37 21.81 3.19
CA GLY A 60 -8.63 21.29 3.72
C GLY A 60 -8.97 19.91 3.15
N PHE A 61 -8.82 19.76 1.83
CA PHE A 61 -9.02 18.47 1.16
C PHE A 61 -8.10 17.38 1.73
N MET A 62 -6.80 17.64 1.87
CA MET A 62 -5.85 16.67 2.44
C MET A 62 -6.19 16.29 3.87
N ILE A 63 -6.66 17.22 4.70
CA ILE A 63 -7.08 16.91 6.07
C ILE A 63 -8.23 15.89 6.03
N VAL A 64 -9.32 16.22 5.32
CA VAL A 64 -10.49 15.33 5.21
C VAL A 64 -10.08 13.98 4.61
N TYR A 65 -9.37 13.99 3.49
CA TYR A 65 -8.91 12.80 2.79
C TYR A 65 -8.06 11.88 3.67
N ASN A 66 -7.03 12.40 4.35
CA ASN A 66 -6.17 11.56 5.18
C ASN A 66 -6.91 11.01 6.40
N PHE A 67 -7.76 11.80 7.08
CA PHE A 67 -8.55 11.30 8.21
C PHE A 67 -9.63 10.29 7.78
N SER A 68 -10.23 10.45 6.60
CA SER A 68 -11.10 9.43 6.00
C SER A 68 -10.34 8.13 5.73
N LEU A 69 -9.09 8.20 5.25
CA LEU A 69 -8.25 7.00 5.06
C LEU A 69 -7.82 6.35 6.37
N VAL A 70 -7.62 7.12 7.45
CA VAL A 70 -7.41 6.57 8.79
C VAL A 70 -8.63 5.75 9.21
N ALA A 71 -9.83 6.33 9.15
CA ALA A 71 -11.06 5.65 9.51
C ALA A 71 -11.31 4.41 8.65
N PHE A 72 -11.08 4.52 7.34
CA PHE A 72 -11.27 3.41 6.42
C PHE A 72 -10.25 2.28 6.64
N SER A 73 -8.98 2.61 6.86
CA SER A 73 -7.95 1.62 7.17
C SER A 73 -8.23 0.92 8.50
N PHE A 74 -8.69 1.66 9.51
CA PHE A 74 -9.07 1.09 10.80
C PHE A 74 -10.25 0.13 10.67
N TYR A 75 -11.27 0.51 9.88
CA TYR A 75 -12.39 -0.38 9.58
C TYR A 75 -11.94 -1.64 8.85
N ILE A 76 -11.03 -1.55 7.87
CA ILE A 76 -10.47 -2.72 7.18
C ILE A 76 -9.72 -3.64 8.16
N VAL A 77 -8.92 -3.07 9.08
CA VAL A 77 -8.25 -3.87 10.12
C VAL A 77 -9.25 -4.62 10.97
N TYR A 78 -10.27 -3.92 11.48
CA TYR A 78 -11.34 -4.53 12.27
C TYR A 78 -12.04 -5.65 11.50
N GLU A 79 -12.38 -5.42 10.23
CA GLU A 79 -13.04 -6.42 9.40
C GLU A 79 -12.14 -7.64 9.15
N PHE A 80 -10.84 -7.48 8.87
CA PHE A 80 -9.92 -8.61 8.74
C PHE A 80 -9.83 -9.41 10.04
N LEU A 81 -9.66 -8.72 11.17
CA LEU A 81 -9.62 -9.34 12.50
C LEU A 81 -10.86 -10.19 12.75
N MET A 82 -12.05 -9.65 12.49
CA MET A 82 -13.31 -10.33 12.73
C MET A 82 -13.72 -11.34 11.65
N SER A 83 -13.06 -11.35 10.49
CA SER A 83 -13.35 -12.30 9.39
C SER A 83 -12.55 -13.60 9.49
N GLY A 84 -11.61 -13.71 10.43
CA GLY A 84 -10.84 -14.94 10.62
C GLY A 84 -9.70 -14.79 11.62
N TRP A 85 -8.92 -13.70 11.54
CA TRP A 85 -7.66 -13.55 12.30
C TRP A 85 -7.82 -13.57 13.83
N LEU A 86 -8.96 -13.15 14.38
CA LEU A 86 -9.29 -13.29 15.81
C LEU A 86 -10.33 -14.38 16.12
N SER A 87 -10.81 -15.09 15.11
CA SER A 87 -11.89 -16.07 15.28
C SER A 87 -11.43 -17.48 14.90
N THR A 88 -11.32 -17.75 13.60
CA THR A 88 -11.15 -19.11 13.07
C THR A 88 -9.73 -19.44 12.63
N TYR A 89 -8.86 -18.44 12.40
CA TYR A 89 -7.52 -18.65 11.85
C TYR A 89 -6.52 -19.06 12.94
N THR A 90 -5.59 -19.91 12.54
CA THR A 90 -4.55 -20.51 13.38
C THR A 90 -3.24 -19.72 13.38
N TRP A 91 -3.13 -18.66 12.56
CA TRP A 91 -1.91 -17.88 12.35
C TRP A 91 -0.76 -18.71 11.75
N ARG A 92 -1.13 -19.74 10.98
CA ARG A 92 -0.20 -20.68 10.35
C ARG A 92 -0.67 -21.00 8.94
N CYS A 93 -1.12 -22.24 8.69
CA CYS A 93 -1.68 -22.65 7.42
C CYS A 93 -3.20 -22.48 7.47
N ASP A 94 -3.66 -21.29 7.07
CA ASP A 94 -5.07 -20.97 6.99
C ASP A 94 -5.49 -20.99 5.50
N PRO A 95 -6.20 -22.02 5.01
CA PRO A 95 -6.66 -22.08 3.64
C PRO A 95 -7.77 -21.05 3.38
N VAL A 96 -8.03 -20.76 2.10
CA VAL A 96 -9.17 -19.91 1.73
C VAL A 96 -10.47 -20.68 1.94
N ASP A 97 -11.43 -20.09 2.67
CA ASP A 97 -12.77 -20.65 2.78
C ASP A 97 -13.64 -20.18 1.60
N TYR A 98 -14.04 -21.12 0.74
CA TYR A 98 -14.92 -20.90 -0.41
C TYR A 98 -16.42 -21.11 -0.12
N SER A 99 -16.78 -21.41 1.13
CA SER A 99 -18.17 -21.53 1.53
C SER A 99 -18.91 -20.19 1.51
N ASN A 100 -20.24 -20.25 1.57
CA ASN A 100 -21.08 -19.06 1.72
C ASN A 100 -21.38 -18.77 3.21
N SER A 101 -20.50 -19.17 4.13
CA SER A 101 -20.62 -18.81 5.54
C SER A 101 -20.55 -17.29 5.72
N PRO A 102 -21.22 -16.71 6.73
CA PRO A 102 -21.13 -15.29 7.02
C PRO A 102 -19.68 -14.80 7.18
N GLU A 103 -18.83 -15.59 7.83
CA GLU A 103 -17.42 -15.30 8.06
C GLU A 103 -16.62 -15.28 6.75
N ALA A 104 -16.81 -16.28 5.88
CA ALA A 104 -16.12 -16.36 4.59
C ALA A 104 -16.53 -15.20 3.67
N LEU A 105 -17.83 -14.89 3.60
CA LEU A 105 -18.34 -13.76 2.81
C LEU A 105 -17.83 -12.41 3.36
N ARG A 106 -17.67 -12.30 4.69
CA ARG A 106 -17.05 -11.13 5.32
C ARG A 106 -15.57 -10.99 4.91
N MET A 107 -14.81 -12.09 4.91
CA MET A 107 -13.42 -12.11 4.44
C MET A 107 -13.32 -11.65 2.97
N VAL A 108 -14.18 -12.17 2.09
CA VAL A 108 -14.23 -11.76 0.68
C VAL A 108 -14.51 -10.25 0.55
N ARG A 109 -15.46 -9.74 1.33
CA ARG A 109 -15.82 -8.31 1.33
C ARG A 109 -14.66 -7.43 1.79
N VAL A 110 -13.98 -7.78 2.88
CA VAL A 110 -12.85 -6.98 3.37
C VAL A 110 -11.65 -7.06 2.44
N ALA A 111 -11.41 -8.21 1.81
CA ALA A 111 -10.38 -8.34 0.78
C ALA A 111 -10.67 -7.39 -0.40
N TRP A 112 -11.93 -7.31 -0.85
CA TRP A 112 -12.33 -6.31 -1.85
C TRP A 112 -12.17 -4.87 -1.36
N LEU A 113 -12.60 -4.54 -0.13
CA LEU A 113 -12.44 -3.21 0.45
C LEU A 113 -10.98 -2.78 0.50
N PHE A 114 -10.08 -3.71 0.83
CA PHE A 114 -8.64 -3.48 0.81
C PHE A 114 -8.14 -3.11 -0.59
N LEU A 115 -8.52 -3.87 -1.62
CA LEU A 115 -8.17 -3.54 -3.01
C LEU A 115 -8.76 -2.19 -3.44
N PHE A 116 -10.01 -1.94 -3.09
CA PHE A 116 -10.66 -0.66 -3.38
C PHE A 116 -9.93 0.51 -2.72
N SER A 117 -9.44 0.32 -1.48
CA SER A 117 -8.58 1.31 -0.81
C SER A 117 -7.34 1.62 -1.64
N LYS A 118 -6.69 0.63 -2.25
CA LYS A 118 -5.49 0.88 -3.09
C LYS A 118 -5.77 1.80 -4.28
N PHE A 119 -6.97 1.75 -4.86
CA PHE A 119 -7.37 2.69 -5.92
C PHE A 119 -7.61 4.11 -5.40
N ILE A 120 -8.19 4.24 -4.20
CA ILE A 120 -8.35 5.55 -3.54
C ILE A 120 -6.96 6.16 -3.27
N GLU A 121 -6.01 5.35 -2.80
CA GLU A 121 -4.65 5.77 -2.46
C GLU A 121 -3.84 6.28 -3.69
N LEU A 122 -4.27 6.00 -4.92
CA LEU A 122 -3.69 6.62 -6.13
C LEU A 122 -3.79 8.15 -6.10
N MET A 123 -4.79 8.68 -5.38
CA MET A 123 -4.98 10.11 -5.18
C MET A 123 -3.80 10.75 -4.44
N ASP A 124 -3.03 10.00 -3.63
CA ASP A 124 -1.83 10.52 -2.94
C ASP A 124 -0.87 11.17 -3.94
N THR A 125 -0.60 10.46 -5.03
CA THR A 125 0.34 10.91 -6.07
C THR A 125 -0.23 12.05 -6.90
N VAL A 126 -1.54 12.04 -7.14
CA VAL A 126 -2.24 13.16 -7.80
C VAL A 126 -2.11 14.43 -6.95
N ILE A 127 -2.31 14.34 -5.64
CA ILE A 127 -2.12 15.45 -4.69
C ILE A 127 -0.67 15.96 -4.75
N PHE A 128 0.33 15.07 -4.81
CA PHE A 128 1.73 15.49 -4.92
C PHE A 128 1.98 16.32 -6.17
N ILE A 129 1.47 15.90 -7.32
CA ILE A 129 1.63 16.63 -8.59
C ILE A 129 0.93 17.98 -8.55
N LEU A 130 -0.33 18.02 -8.11
CA LEU A 130 -1.11 19.26 -8.02
C LEU A 130 -0.47 20.26 -7.06
N ARG A 131 0.26 19.79 -6.04
CA ARG A 131 1.01 20.63 -5.10
C ARG A 131 2.45 20.95 -5.54
N LYS A 132 2.87 20.48 -6.73
CA LYS A 132 4.25 20.55 -7.24
C LYS A 132 5.27 20.01 -6.23
N LYS A 133 4.94 18.86 -5.66
CA LYS A 133 5.77 18.08 -4.73
C LYS A 133 6.36 16.85 -5.43
N GLU A 134 6.95 17.08 -6.60
CA GLU A 134 7.49 16.02 -7.46
C GLU A 134 8.63 15.25 -6.77
N GLU A 135 9.30 15.84 -5.78
CA GLU A 135 10.27 15.13 -4.95
C GLU A 135 9.67 13.93 -4.21
N GLN A 136 8.35 13.91 -3.97
CA GLN A 136 7.64 12.80 -3.34
C GLN A 136 7.28 11.69 -4.34
N VAL A 137 7.20 12.02 -5.64
CA VAL A 137 6.90 11.09 -6.74
C VAL A 137 8.16 10.30 -7.11
N THR A 138 8.55 9.39 -6.22
CA THR A 138 9.74 8.54 -6.42
C THR A 138 9.39 7.26 -7.19
N PHE A 139 10.41 6.60 -7.77
CA PHE A 139 10.24 5.26 -8.36
C PHE A 139 9.57 4.29 -7.38
N LEU A 140 10.01 4.26 -6.11
CA LEU A 140 9.41 3.43 -5.06
C LEU A 140 7.91 3.68 -4.93
N HIS A 141 7.50 4.95 -4.87
CA HIS A 141 6.10 5.35 -4.71
C HIS A 141 5.26 4.91 -5.91
N VAL A 142 5.70 5.26 -7.13
CA VAL A 142 4.94 4.94 -8.34
C VAL A 142 4.90 3.43 -8.59
N PHE A 143 6.02 2.73 -8.39
CA PHE A 143 6.09 1.28 -8.52
C PHE A 143 5.13 0.59 -7.55
N HIS A 144 5.18 0.96 -6.26
CA HIS A 144 4.28 0.44 -5.22
C HIS A 144 2.80 0.66 -5.57
N HIS A 145 2.40 1.90 -5.85
CA HIS A 145 1.00 2.24 -6.16
C HIS A 145 0.51 1.75 -7.51
N SER A 146 1.38 1.22 -8.38
CA SER A 146 0.98 0.63 -9.66
C SER A 146 0.91 -0.88 -9.60
N VAL A 147 1.98 -1.53 -9.13
CA VAL A 147 2.10 -2.99 -9.16
C VAL A 147 1.21 -3.65 -8.10
N LEU A 148 1.07 -3.05 -6.92
CA LEU A 148 0.30 -3.69 -5.84
C LEU A 148 -1.20 -3.80 -6.14
N PRO A 149 -1.92 -2.73 -6.56
CA PRO A 149 -3.34 -2.87 -6.90
C PRO A 149 -3.54 -3.89 -8.04
N TRP A 150 -2.61 -3.93 -9.01
CA TRP A 150 -2.66 -4.89 -10.12
C TRP A 150 -2.55 -6.34 -9.64
N SER A 151 -1.55 -6.64 -8.80
CA SER A 151 -1.34 -7.98 -8.27
C SER A 151 -2.45 -8.38 -7.29
N TRP A 152 -2.95 -7.43 -6.50
CA TRP A 152 -4.06 -7.64 -5.57
C TRP A 152 -5.36 -7.99 -6.27
N TRP A 153 -5.64 -7.38 -7.43
CA TRP A 153 -6.82 -7.73 -8.21
C TRP A 153 -6.85 -9.23 -8.53
N TRP A 154 -5.74 -9.78 -9.02
CA TRP A 154 -5.61 -11.22 -9.29
C TRP A 154 -5.65 -12.07 -8.02
N GLY A 155 -4.95 -11.65 -6.96
CA GLY A 155 -4.93 -12.35 -5.69
C GLY A 155 -6.33 -12.50 -5.08
N ILE A 156 -7.11 -11.42 -5.08
CA ILE A 156 -8.49 -11.41 -4.58
C ILE A 156 -9.44 -12.13 -5.53
N LYS A 157 -9.22 -12.03 -6.84
CA LYS A 157 -10.04 -12.74 -7.82
C LYS A 157 -9.96 -14.25 -7.63
N ILE A 158 -8.80 -14.78 -7.24
CA ILE A 158 -8.54 -16.21 -7.14
C ILE A 158 -8.63 -16.72 -5.71
N ALA A 159 -8.09 -15.98 -4.74
CA ALA A 159 -7.91 -16.39 -3.35
C ALA A 159 -8.22 -15.25 -2.36
N PRO A 160 -9.50 -14.85 -2.22
CA PRO A 160 -9.91 -13.74 -1.35
C PRO A 160 -9.94 -14.13 0.15
N GLY A 161 -8.80 -14.52 0.71
CA GLY A 161 -8.68 -14.87 2.13
C GLY A 161 -7.47 -15.73 2.49
N GLY A 162 -7.60 -16.48 3.58
CA GLY A 162 -6.58 -17.39 4.10
C GLY A 162 -5.34 -16.68 4.61
N MET A 163 -4.25 -17.44 4.75
CA MET A 163 -2.95 -16.94 5.19
C MET A 163 -2.39 -15.82 4.28
N GLY A 164 -2.81 -15.79 3.00
CA GLY A 164 -2.49 -14.75 2.04
C GLY A 164 -3.13 -13.38 2.35
N SER A 165 -4.09 -13.30 3.28
CA SER A 165 -4.68 -12.02 3.72
C SER A 165 -3.90 -11.33 4.85
N PHE A 166 -2.89 -12.00 5.43
CA PHE A 166 -2.14 -11.49 6.58
C PHE A 166 -1.48 -10.14 6.29
N HIS A 167 -0.84 -10.02 5.12
CA HIS A 167 -0.15 -8.79 4.76
C HIS A 167 -1.10 -7.63 4.51
N ALA A 168 -2.36 -7.88 4.09
CA ALA A 168 -3.37 -6.83 4.01
C ALA A 168 -3.70 -6.29 5.39
N MET A 169 -3.97 -7.16 6.35
CA MET A 169 -4.28 -6.78 7.74
C MET A 169 -3.15 -5.94 8.35
N ILE A 170 -1.90 -6.41 8.24
CA ILE A 170 -0.74 -5.66 8.75
C ILE A 170 -0.55 -4.36 7.96
N ASN A 171 -0.69 -4.36 6.63
CA ASN A 171 -0.57 -3.14 5.83
C ASN A 171 -1.61 -2.09 6.22
N SER A 172 -2.87 -2.47 6.38
CA SER A 172 -3.93 -1.57 6.84
C SER A 172 -3.64 -1.02 8.24
N SER A 173 -3.08 -1.83 9.14
CA SER A 173 -2.66 -1.38 10.47
C SER A 173 -1.57 -0.30 10.40
N VAL A 174 -0.59 -0.49 9.51
CA VAL A 174 0.44 0.53 9.26
C VAL A 174 -0.13 1.76 8.55
N HIS A 175 -1.11 1.59 7.66
CA HIS A 175 -1.78 2.68 6.95
C HIS A 175 -2.58 3.57 7.90
N VAL A 176 -3.18 3.03 8.98
CA VAL A 176 -3.78 3.85 10.06
C VAL A 176 -2.74 4.83 10.62
N VAL A 177 -1.55 4.35 10.96
CA VAL A 177 -0.47 5.18 11.53
C VAL A 177 0.08 6.17 10.50
N MET A 178 0.28 5.72 9.27
CA MET A 178 0.83 6.54 8.19
C MET A 178 -0.12 7.68 7.79
N TYR A 179 -1.41 7.40 7.56
CA TYR A 179 -2.37 8.43 7.19
C TYR A 179 -2.69 9.37 8.36
N LEU A 180 -2.60 8.89 9.62
CA LEU A 180 -2.67 9.76 10.78
C LEU A 180 -1.51 10.76 10.77
N TYR A 181 -0.28 10.29 10.51
CA TYR A 181 0.87 11.18 10.35
C TYR A 181 0.64 12.22 9.24
N TYR A 182 0.15 11.79 8.07
CA TYR A 182 -0.11 12.71 6.96
C TYR A 182 -1.23 13.72 7.25
N GLY A 183 -2.32 13.28 7.88
CA GLY A 183 -3.41 14.16 8.33
C GLY A 183 -2.92 15.21 9.31
N LEU A 184 -2.14 14.81 10.32
CA LEU A 184 -1.53 15.73 11.28
C LEU A 184 -0.53 16.68 10.58
N SER A 185 0.25 16.19 9.62
CA SER A 185 1.19 17.04 8.87
C SER A 185 0.48 18.10 7.99
N ALA A 186 -0.74 17.81 7.55
CA ALA A 186 -1.58 18.73 6.78
C ALA A 186 -2.19 19.85 7.65
N LEU A 187 -2.26 19.67 8.98
CA LEU A 187 -2.59 20.75 9.92
C LEU A 187 -1.53 21.87 9.95
N GLY A 188 -0.42 21.73 9.22
CA GLY A 188 0.50 22.83 8.94
C GLY A 188 1.51 23.09 10.06
N PRO A 189 2.07 24.32 10.15
CA PRO A 189 3.17 24.64 11.05
C PRO A 189 2.89 24.38 12.53
N VAL A 190 1.63 24.40 12.95
CA VAL A 190 1.22 24.16 14.35
C VAL A 190 1.50 22.71 14.77
N ALA A 191 1.27 21.74 13.88
CA ALA A 191 1.44 20.32 14.20
C ALA A 191 2.87 19.81 13.94
N GLN A 192 3.61 20.42 13.01
CA GLN A 192 4.94 19.96 12.58
C GLN A 192 5.99 19.80 13.70
N PRO A 193 6.07 20.66 14.73
CA PRO A 193 7.00 20.48 15.85
C PRO A 193 6.78 19.16 16.61
N TYR A 194 5.53 18.68 16.67
CA TYR A 194 5.15 17.47 17.39
C TYR A 194 5.36 16.18 16.57
N LEU A 195 5.70 16.29 15.28
CA LEU A 195 5.88 15.17 14.36
C LEU A 195 7.32 14.61 14.35
N TRP A 196 7.95 14.52 15.53
CA TRP A 196 9.30 14.01 15.73
C TRP A 196 9.45 12.53 15.34
N TRP A 197 8.34 11.77 15.42
CA TRP A 197 8.29 10.33 15.21
C TRP A 197 8.24 9.88 13.74
N LYS A 198 8.50 10.78 12.78
CA LYS A 198 8.60 10.46 11.34
C LYS A 198 9.51 9.26 11.06
N LYS A 199 10.65 9.14 11.78
CA LYS A 199 11.57 8.00 11.62
C LYS A 199 10.93 6.68 12.07
N HIS A 200 10.15 6.70 13.15
CA HIS A 200 9.45 5.52 13.65
C HIS A 200 8.40 5.01 12.66
N MET A 201 7.77 5.90 11.88
CA MET A 201 6.85 5.50 10.81
C MET A 201 7.55 4.61 9.77
N THR A 202 8.72 5.03 9.26
CA THR A 202 9.47 4.20 8.30
C THR A 202 9.99 2.91 8.94
N ALA A 203 10.30 2.93 10.24
CA ALA A 203 10.70 1.73 10.98
C ALA A 203 9.53 0.72 11.08
N ILE A 204 8.32 1.19 11.37
CA ILE A 204 7.11 0.36 11.40
C ILE A 204 6.83 -0.26 10.02
N GLN A 205 7.02 0.48 8.93
CA GLN A 205 6.91 -0.05 7.56
C GLN A 205 7.92 -1.16 7.29
N LEU A 206 9.18 -1.01 7.72
CA LEU A 206 10.20 -2.06 7.59
C LEU A 206 9.86 -3.29 8.45
N ILE A 207 9.40 -3.10 9.68
CA ILE A 207 8.94 -4.17 10.57
C ILE A 207 7.77 -4.92 9.94
N GLN A 208 6.82 -4.23 9.30
CA GLN A 208 5.73 -4.88 8.55
C GLN A 208 6.28 -5.88 7.52
N PHE A 209 7.26 -5.49 6.70
CA PHE A 209 7.80 -6.39 5.67
C PHE A 209 8.49 -7.61 6.29
N VAL A 210 9.17 -7.44 7.44
CA VAL A 210 9.77 -8.55 8.17
C VAL A 210 8.68 -9.48 8.71
N LEU A 211 7.65 -8.95 9.39
CA LEU A 211 6.55 -9.75 9.94
C LEU A 211 5.80 -10.53 8.87
N VAL A 212 5.48 -9.87 7.75
CA VAL A 212 4.82 -10.50 6.59
C VAL A 212 5.71 -11.60 6.01
N SER A 213 7.01 -11.33 5.83
CA SER A 213 7.96 -12.31 5.30
C SER A 213 8.13 -13.51 6.22
N LEU A 214 8.17 -13.31 7.54
CA LEU A 214 8.25 -14.40 8.51
C LEU A 214 6.98 -15.26 8.50
N HIS A 215 5.81 -14.63 8.52
CA HIS A 215 4.53 -15.34 8.49
C HIS A 215 4.38 -16.19 7.22
N ILE A 216 4.61 -15.58 6.05
CA ILE A 216 4.47 -16.29 4.77
C ILE A 216 5.53 -17.39 4.61
N SER A 217 6.71 -17.24 5.22
CA SER A 217 7.77 -18.24 5.16
C SER A 217 7.41 -19.53 5.89
N GLN A 218 6.48 -19.50 6.85
CA GLN A 218 6.01 -20.71 7.53
C GLN A 218 5.51 -21.77 6.53
N TYR A 219 4.93 -21.35 5.40
CA TYR A 219 4.48 -22.26 4.34
C TYR A 219 5.58 -23.24 3.87
N TYR A 220 6.82 -22.77 3.75
CA TYR A 220 7.94 -23.59 3.26
C TYR A 220 8.47 -24.59 4.30
N PHE A 221 8.15 -24.39 5.57
CA PHE A 221 8.63 -25.21 6.68
C PHE A 221 7.53 -26.11 7.27
N MET A 222 6.27 -25.94 6.84
CA MET A 222 5.16 -26.77 7.27
C MET A 222 5.09 -28.06 6.43
N PRO A 223 5.17 -29.26 7.04
CA PRO A 223 5.13 -30.54 6.31
C PRO A 223 3.82 -30.77 5.54
N SER A 224 2.72 -30.23 6.08
CA SER A 224 1.40 -30.28 5.44
C SER A 224 0.74 -28.90 5.57
N CYS A 225 0.41 -28.30 4.42
CA CYS A 225 -0.41 -27.11 4.34
C CYS A 225 -1.33 -27.23 3.12
N ASN A 226 -2.63 -27.15 3.35
CA ASN A 226 -3.66 -27.31 2.33
C ASN A 226 -4.08 -25.98 1.67
N TYR A 227 -3.23 -24.97 1.72
CA TYR A 227 -3.48 -23.70 1.04
C TYR A 227 -3.53 -23.92 -0.48
N GLN A 228 -4.62 -23.49 -1.11
CA GLN A 228 -4.99 -23.93 -2.46
C GLN A 228 -4.13 -23.31 -3.57
N TYR A 229 -3.46 -22.18 -3.30
CA TYR A 229 -2.76 -21.39 -4.33
C TYR A 229 -1.32 -21.02 -3.95
N PRO A 230 -0.38 -21.97 -3.94
CA PRO A 230 1.02 -21.73 -3.55
C PRO A 230 1.69 -20.57 -4.31
N VAL A 231 1.30 -20.34 -5.57
CA VAL A 231 1.80 -19.21 -6.38
C VAL A 231 1.60 -17.85 -5.71
N ILE A 232 0.48 -17.65 -4.99
CA ILE A 232 0.19 -16.40 -4.29
C ILE A 232 1.14 -16.22 -3.10
N ILE A 233 1.46 -17.30 -2.39
CA ILE A 233 2.44 -17.31 -1.30
C ILE A 233 3.82 -16.91 -1.81
N HIS A 234 4.26 -17.49 -2.94
CA HIS A 234 5.53 -17.14 -3.58
C HIS A 234 5.57 -15.66 -4.01
N LEU A 235 4.48 -15.13 -4.57
CA LEU A 235 4.39 -13.74 -4.97
C LEU A 235 4.44 -12.78 -3.77
N ILE A 236 3.73 -13.09 -2.68
CA ILE A 236 3.76 -12.29 -1.44
C ILE A 236 5.19 -12.25 -0.88
N TRP A 237 5.88 -13.40 -0.84
CA TRP A 237 7.27 -13.47 -0.36
C TRP A 237 8.25 -12.68 -1.25
N MET A 238 8.10 -12.81 -2.58
CA MET A 238 8.91 -12.06 -3.56
C MET A 238 8.70 -10.55 -3.41
N TYR A 239 7.45 -10.09 -3.37
CA TYR A 239 7.15 -8.67 -3.17
C TYR A 239 7.62 -8.17 -1.81
N GLY A 240 7.44 -8.96 -0.74
CA GLY A 240 7.96 -8.64 0.59
C GLY A 240 9.45 -8.35 0.56
N THR A 241 10.23 -9.19 -0.14
CA THR A 241 11.68 -9.01 -0.32
C THR A 241 12.01 -7.76 -1.15
N ILE A 242 11.35 -7.57 -2.29
CA ILE A 242 11.57 -6.41 -3.17
C ILE A 242 11.30 -5.10 -2.41
N PHE A 243 10.16 -4.98 -1.74
CA PHE A 243 9.81 -3.77 -1.00
C PHE A 243 10.69 -3.57 0.23
N PHE A 244 11.09 -4.64 0.92
CA PHE A 244 12.06 -4.52 2.01
C PHE A 244 13.39 -3.89 1.54
N VAL A 245 13.93 -4.34 0.39
CA VAL A 245 15.15 -3.77 -0.18
C VAL A 245 14.95 -2.31 -0.59
N LEU A 246 13.84 -1.98 -1.26
CA LEU A 246 13.57 -0.61 -1.68
C LEU A 246 13.38 0.36 -0.50
N PHE A 247 12.66 -0.06 0.55
CA PHE A 247 12.48 0.73 1.78
C PHE A 247 13.77 0.84 2.59
N SER A 248 14.62 -0.19 2.59
CA SER A 248 15.95 -0.13 3.21
C SER A 248 16.86 0.86 2.51
N ASN A 249 16.86 0.88 1.17
CA ASN A 249 17.55 1.90 0.39
C ASN A 249 16.98 3.31 0.66
N PHE A 250 15.65 3.45 0.73
CA PHE A 250 15.01 4.71 1.09
C PHE A 250 15.46 5.19 2.48
N TRP A 251 15.52 4.31 3.48
CA TRP A 251 16.00 4.62 4.83
C TRP A 251 17.44 5.12 4.80
N TYR A 252 18.32 4.40 4.12
CA TYR A 252 19.73 4.75 4.00
C TYR A 252 19.92 6.13 3.35
N GLN A 253 19.23 6.41 2.23
CA GLN A 253 19.33 7.70 1.54
C GLN A 253 18.71 8.85 2.34
N SER A 254 17.58 8.60 3.02
CA SER A 254 16.80 9.66 3.68
C SER A 254 17.35 10.02 5.06
N TYR A 255 17.77 9.02 5.84
CA TYR A 255 18.12 9.18 7.24
C TYR A 255 19.61 9.02 7.51
N THR A 256 20.27 8.02 6.91
CA THR A 256 21.72 7.83 7.10
C THR A 256 22.53 8.86 6.33
N LYS A 257 22.15 9.15 5.08
CA LYS A 257 22.74 10.23 4.27
C LYS A 257 22.09 11.61 4.49
N GLY A 258 21.09 11.70 5.37
CA GLY A 258 20.50 12.97 5.80
C GLY A 258 19.62 13.72 4.77
N LYS A 259 19.32 13.16 3.60
CA LYS A 259 18.61 13.89 2.52
C LYS A 259 17.17 14.30 2.86
N ARG A 260 16.51 13.63 3.83
CA ARG A 260 15.07 13.86 4.17
C ARG A 260 14.78 13.79 5.67
N LEU A 261 15.69 14.31 6.50
CA LEU A 261 15.53 14.34 7.95
C LEU A 261 14.23 15.06 8.40
N PRO A 262 13.66 14.69 9.56
CA PRO A 262 12.59 15.47 10.21
C PRO A 262 13.00 16.93 10.40
N ARG A 263 12.07 17.87 10.23
CA ARG A 263 12.35 19.32 10.35
C ARG A 263 12.95 19.70 11.71
N VAL A 264 12.49 19.06 12.78
CA VAL A 264 13.02 19.27 14.15
C VAL A 264 14.52 18.94 14.22
N LEU A 265 14.97 17.88 13.55
CA LEU A 265 16.39 17.51 13.51
C LEU A 265 17.21 18.40 12.57
N GLN A 266 16.59 18.96 11.52
CA GLN A 266 17.26 19.96 10.66
C GLN A 266 17.46 21.29 11.38
N GLN A 267 16.51 21.70 12.23
CA GLN A 267 16.61 22.92 13.03
C GLN A 267 17.63 22.79 14.16
N ASN A 268 17.76 21.60 14.76
CA ASN A 268 18.73 21.33 15.82
C ASN A 268 20.14 20.97 15.31
N GLY A 269 20.31 20.81 13.99
CA GLY A 269 21.53 20.35 13.33
C GLY A 269 22.35 21.43 12.63
N ALA A 270 22.17 22.71 12.96
CA ALA A 270 22.99 23.81 12.44
C ALA A 270 24.04 24.28 13.47
N PRO A 271 25.19 23.61 13.64
CA PRO A 271 26.42 24.32 13.92
C PRO A 271 26.87 25.01 12.63
N GLY A 272 27.18 26.31 12.73
CA GLY A 272 27.48 27.16 11.60
C GLY A 272 28.52 26.58 10.65
N ILE A 273 28.11 26.29 9.41
CA ILE A 273 29.04 26.33 8.29
C ILE A 273 29.31 27.80 8.06
N ALA A 274 30.38 28.29 8.68
CA ALA A 274 31.00 29.56 8.33
C ALA A 274 31.15 29.59 6.80
N LYS A 275 30.43 30.50 6.15
CA LYS A 275 30.80 30.96 4.82
C LYS A 275 32.20 31.55 4.95
N VAL A 276 33.22 30.78 4.61
CA VAL A 276 34.53 31.36 4.28
C VAL A 276 34.32 32.14 2.99
N LYS A 277 34.04 33.44 3.14
CA LYS A 277 34.27 34.45 2.12
C LYS A 277 35.70 34.95 2.31
N ALA A 278 36.53 34.80 1.29
CA ALA A 278 37.58 35.73 0.85
C ALA A 278 38.20 35.08 -0.40
N ASN A 279 38.08 35.68 -1.58
CA ASN A 279 38.94 36.77 -2.09
C ASN A 279 40.40 36.35 -2.11
#